data_AF-A0A929SEI0-F1
#
_entry.id   AF-A0A929SEI0-F1
#
_cell.length_a   1.000
_cell.length_b   1.000
_cell.length_c   1.000
_cell.angle_alpha   90.00
_cell.angle_beta   90.00
_cell.angle_gamma   90.00
#
_symmetry.space_group_name_H-M   'P 1'
#
loop_
_entity.id
_entity.type
_entity.pdbx_description
1 polymer ?
#
loop_
_entity_poly.entity_id
_entity_poly.type
_entity_poly.pdbx_seq_one_letter_code
_entity_poly.pdbx_strand_id
1 'polypeptide(L)'
;MKKQYVLIPAYKPTENLLSFIHSLEEQDLQIILVDDGSGEEFLPLFRRIEEESSAKVIHSPTNQGKGAALKKGLSYLQTMDGDFQVITVDADGQHSVKDTLSLLQKGQEAPDSLLLGARLQSVDSPIRSRIGNYITKKVFLLSTGVKLEDTQTGLRSFSGKMIPKLLSIPGERYEYEMNVLLRFAKEGIPLVEYPIETIYINDNRESHFDTVKDSLRIYRQILKFTSSSVLSFCVDFLFYSLCLALSGNLFLSNAIARLVSLHCNFFFNKNYVFEKRKPKKAENTTVFTKDYLSYLALALFLFFVNTMLLSGIVDSLHINPYLAKIITEILLFFFSYYVQKNLIFLKPEKIEEEESKLAEISY
;
A
#
# COMPACT_ATOMS: atom_id res chain seq x y z
N MET A 1 -3.01 9.22 32.72
CA MET A 1 -3.01 8.43 31.47
C MET A 1 -2.96 9.39 30.29
N LYS A 2 -2.36 9.01 29.15
CA LYS A 2 -2.45 9.83 27.92
C LYS A 2 -3.90 9.92 27.48
N LYS A 3 -4.33 11.07 26.93
CA LYS A 3 -5.67 11.17 26.33
C LYS A 3 -5.79 10.19 25.17
N GLN A 4 -6.96 9.59 24.99
CA GLN A 4 -7.24 8.61 23.95
C GLN A 4 -8.40 9.09 23.10
N TYR A 5 -8.15 9.21 21.79
CA TYR A 5 -9.13 9.66 20.83
C TYR A 5 -9.53 8.53 19.88
N VAL A 6 -10.83 8.39 19.65
CA VAL A 6 -11.37 7.51 18.62
C VAL A 6 -11.82 8.38 17.45
N LEU A 7 -11.22 8.17 16.28
CA LEU A 7 -11.59 8.86 15.05
C LEU A 7 -12.46 7.96 14.19
N ILE A 8 -13.71 8.37 13.98
CA ILE A 8 -14.72 7.60 13.24
C ILE A 8 -15.09 8.37 11.96
N PRO A 9 -14.64 7.95 10.77
CA PRO A 9 -15.19 8.45 9.51
C PRO A 9 -16.52 7.75 9.22
N ALA A 10 -17.58 8.52 8.97
CA ALA A 10 -18.92 8.01 8.69
C ALA A 10 -19.46 8.56 7.36
N TYR A 11 -20.05 7.68 6.56
CA TYR A 11 -20.84 8.06 5.40
C TYR A 11 -22.08 7.18 5.37
N LYS A 12 -23.26 7.80 5.52
CA LYS A 12 -24.57 7.13 5.59
C LYS A 12 -24.63 6.01 6.64
N PRO A 13 -24.25 6.29 7.91
CA PRO A 13 -24.22 5.28 8.97
C PRO A 13 -25.64 4.82 9.36
N THR A 14 -25.73 3.68 10.04
CA THR A 14 -26.97 3.20 10.63
C THR A 14 -27.19 3.77 12.05
N GLU A 15 -28.40 3.61 12.59
CA GLU A 15 -28.74 4.03 13.96
C GLU A 15 -27.86 3.37 15.04
N ASN A 16 -27.22 2.23 14.73
CA ASN A 16 -26.30 1.55 15.63
C ASN A 16 -25.04 2.38 15.95
N LEU A 17 -24.74 3.41 15.16
CA LEU A 17 -23.60 4.29 15.43
C LEU A 17 -23.72 4.98 16.79
N LEU A 18 -24.92 5.41 17.19
CA LEU A 18 -25.13 6.10 18.46
C LEU A 18 -24.84 5.18 19.66
N SER A 19 -25.38 3.95 19.65
CA SER A 19 -25.12 2.99 20.72
C SER A 19 -23.65 2.57 20.77
N PHE A 20 -22.98 2.50 19.61
CA PHE A 20 -21.54 2.24 19.55
C PHE A 20 -20.72 3.39 20.15
N ILE A 21 -21.08 4.65 19.86
CA ILE A 21 -20.43 5.83 20.46
C ILE A 21 -20.57 5.79 21.98
N HIS A 22 -21.77 5.56 22.51
CA HIS A 22 -21.97 5.44 23.96
C HIS A 22 -21.12 4.34 24.58
N SER A 23 -21.02 3.18 23.93
CA SER A 23 -20.21 2.06 24.42
C SER A 23 -18.71 2.41 24.50
N LEU A 24 -18.23 3.34 23.65
CA LEU A 24 -16.85 3.86 23.70
C LEU A 24 -16.69 4.94 24.78
N GLU A 25 -17.68 5.81 24.95
CA GLU A 25 -17.69 6.87 25.96
C GLU A 25 -17.73 6.31 27.39
N GLU A 26 -18.43 5.19 27.61
CA GLU A 26 -18.41 4.43 28.87
C GLU A 26 -17.00 3.97 29.29
N GLN A 27 -16.05 3.97 28.35
CA GLN A 27 -14.64 3.63 28.58
C GLN A 27 -13.74 4.88 28.64
N ASP A 28 -14.31 6.06 28.88
CA ASP A 28 -13.63 7.36 28.96
C ASP A 28 -12.90 7.78 27.66
N LEU A 29 -13.30 7.23 26.51
CA LEU A 29 -12.70 7.56 25.22
C LEU A 29 -13.30 8.84 24.63
N GLN A 30 -12.43 9.70 24.06
CA GLN A 30 -12.85 10.95 23.43
C GLN A 30 -13.16 10.71 21.95
N ILE A 31 -14.40 10.96 21.52
CA ILE A 31 -14.85 10.59 20.17
C ILE A 31 -14.79 11.77 19.21
N ILE A 32 -14.14 11.59 18.07
CA ILE A 32 -14.15 12.51 16.93
C ILE A 32 -14.89 11.81 15.79
N LEU A 33 -16.12 12.22 15.53
CA LEU A 33 -16.95 11.70 14.44
C LEU A 33 -16.89 12.65 13.24
N VAL A 34 -16.61 12.11 12.05
CA VAL A 34 -16.60 12.90 10.81
C VAL A 34 -17.70 12.40 9.89
N ASP A 35 -18.72 13.22 9.67
CA ASP A 35 -19.72 13.02 8.63
C ASP A 35 -19.16 13.45 7.27
N ASP A 36 -18.94 12.50 6.37
CA ASP A 36 -18.47 12.72 4.99
C ASP A 36 -19.64 13.04 4.04
N GLY A 37 -20.52 13.95 4.45
CA GLY A 37 -21.62 14.44 3.62
C GLY A 37 -22.67 13.36 3.32
N SER A 38 -23.19 12.72 4.37
CA SER A 38 -24.17 11.63 4.27
C SER A 38 -25.51 12.05 3.64
N GLY A 39 -25.85 13.34 3.72
CA GLY A 39 -27.06 13.95 3.14
C GLY A 39 -28.16 14.21 4.18
N GLU A 40 -29.20 14.95 3.76
CA GLU A 40 -30.30 15.42 4.61
C GLU A 40 -30.98 14.31 5.42
N GLU A 41 -31.12 13.12 4.84
CA GLU A 41 -31.74 11.95 5.46
C GLU A 41 -31.02 11.51 6.74
N PHE A 42 -29.70 11.73 6.85
CA PHE A 42 -28.87 11.28 7.97
C PHE A 42 -28.61 12.38 9.00
N LEU A 43 -28.95 13.64 8.71
CA LEU A 43 -28.79 14.75 9.65
C LEU A 43 -29.53 14.56 10.99
N PRO A 44 -30.73 13.94 11.06
CA PRO A 44 -31.37 13.64 12.33
C PRO A 44 -30.51 12.75 13.24
N LEU A 45 -29.83 11.74 12.69
CA LEU A 45 -28.95 10.85 13.46
C LEU A 45 -27.74 11.61 14.01
N PHE A 46 -27.07 12.42 13.18
CA PHE A 46 -25.93 13.20 13.66
C PHE A 46 -26.32 14.25 14.71
N ARG A 47 -27.48 14.91 14.57
CA ARG A 47 -28.00 15.82 15.60
C ARG A 47 -28.24 15.10 16.91
N ARG A 48 -28.84 13.91 16.87
CA ARG A 48 -29.01 13.07 18.08
C ARG A 48 -27.67 12.71 18.71
N ILE A 49 -26.65 12.37 17.90
CA ILE A 49 -25.30 12.13 18.42
C ILE A 49 -24.74 13.38 19.09
N GLU A 50 -24.90 14.57 18.51
CA GLU A 50 -24.45 15.83 19.12
C GLU A 50 -25.21 16.19 20.41
N GLU A 51 -26.49 15.81 20.53
CA GLU A 51 -27.35 16.10 21.67
C GLU A 51 -27.22 15.08 22.81
N GLU A 52 -27.07 13.79 22.47
CA GLU A 52 -27.11 12.67 23.40
C GLU A 52 -25.71 12.20 23.83
N SER A 53 -24.64 12.57 23.11
CA SER A 53 -23.26 12.14 23.39
C SER A 53 -22.29 13.31 23.59
N SER A 54 -21.07 13.01 24.06
CA SER A 54 -19.95 13.95 24.15
C SER A 54 -19.09 14.01 22.88
N ALA A 55 -19.47 13.26 21.84
CA ALA A 55 -18.71 13.16 20.61
C ALA A 55 -18.58 14.50 19.89
N LYS A 56 -17.37 14.84 19.45
CA LYS A 56 -17.16 15.95 18.54
C LYS A 56 -17.53 15.55 17.13
N VAL A 57 -18.65 16.06 16.62
CA VAL A 57 -19.07 15.84 15.23
C VAL A 57 -18.50 16.93 14.31
N ILE A 58 -18.00 16.50 13.15
CA ILE A 58 -17.45 17.36 12.09
C ILE A 58 -18.15 17.03 10.77
N HIS A 59 -18.93 17.98 10.25
CA HIS A 59 -19.69 17.80 9.02
C HIS A 59 -18.93 18.24 7.77
N SER A 60 -19.05 17.45 6.70
CA SER A 60 -18.62 17.78 5.35
C SER A 60 -19.83 18.06 4.46
N PRO A 61 -19.78 19.10 3.60
CA PRO A 61 -20.94 19.48 2.79
C PRO A 61 -21.29 18.44 1.72
N THR A 62 -20.29 17.70 1.24
CA THR A 62 -20.42 16.65 0.23
C THR A 62 -19.45 15.51 0.53
N ASN A 63 -19.77 14.32 0.03
CA ASN A 63 -18.87 13.16 0.12
C ASN A 63 -17.59 13.38 -0.70
N GLN A 64 -16.47 13.37 0.02
CA GLN A 64 -15.13 13.49 -0.55
C GLN A 64 -14.37 12.15 -0.50
N GLY A 65 -14.78 11.25 0.39
CA GLY A 65 -14.25 9.90 0.56
C GLY A 65 -13.64 9.67 1.94
N LYS A 66 -13.48 8.38 2.28
CA LYS A 66 -12.94 7.93 3.58
C LYS A 66 -11.60 8.58 3.93
N GLY A 67 -10.67 8.70 2.98
CA GLY A 67 -9.37 9.33 3.20
C GLY A 67 -9.49 10.83 3.52
N ALA A 68 -10.40 11.55 2.88
CA ALA A 68 -10.69 12.96 3.16
C ALA A 68 -11.35 13.12 4.54
N ALA A 69 -12.30 12.25 4.89
CA ALA A 69 -12.93 12.21 6.21
C ALA A 69 -11.91 11.98 7.33
N LEU A 70 -11.04 10.97 7.15
CA LEU A 70 -9.93 10.70 8.08
C LEU A 70 -9.02 11.93 8.21
N LYS A 71 -8.58 12.52 7.10
CA LYS A 71 -7.74 13.73 7.13
C LYS A 71 -8.42 14.90 7.83
N LYS A 72 -9.72 15.08 7.66
CA LYS A 72 -10.46 16.15 8.33
C LYS A 72 -10.47 15.98 9.84
N GLY A 73 -10.70 14.76 10.33
CA GLY A 73 -10.58 14.44 11.74
C GLY A 73 -9.16 14.55 12.28
N LEU A 74 -8.17 14.11 11.49
CA LEU A 74 -6.74 14.27 11.83
C LEU A 74 -6.33 15.75 11.91
N SER A 75 -6.83 16.61 11.03
CA SER A 75 -6.59 18.06 11.07
C SER A 75 -7.17 18.69 12.32
N TYR A 76 -8.35 18.25 12.76
CA TYR A 76 -8.93 18.68 14.04
C TYR A 76 -8.07 18.19 15.23
N LEU A 77 -7.66 16.92 15.22
CA LEU A 77 -6.77 16.38 16.26
C LEU A 77 -5.40 17.08 16.29
N GLN A 78 -4.92 17.57 15.16
CA GLN A 78 -3.67 18.34 15.09
C GLN A 78 -3.72 19.64 15.91
N THR A 79 -4.90 20.20 16.15
CA THR A 79 -5.07 21.41 16.98
C THR A 79 -5.13 21.10 18.48
N MET A 80 -5.06 19.83 18.88
CA MET A 80 -5.10 19.43 20.28
C MET A 80 -3.72 19.52 20.91
N ASP A 81 -3.66 20.08 22.12
CA ASP A 81 -2.44 20.15 22.91
C ASP A 81 -2.19 18.86 23.71
N GLY A 82 -0.91 18.55 23.91
CA GLY A 82 -0.44 17.45 24.76
C GLY A 82 -0.16 16.15 24.02
N ASP A 83 0.29 15.15 24.78
CA ASP A 83 0.56 13.80 24.24
C ASP A 83 -0.71 12.93 24.36
N PHE A 84 -1.12 12.36 23.23
CA PHE A 84 -2.32 11.55 23.13
C PHE A 84 -2.17 10.42 22.11
N GLN A 85 -3.00 9.40 22.28
CA GLN A 85 -3.11 8.26 21.37
C GLN A 85 -4.38 8.40 20.55
N VAL A 86 -4.31 8.03 19.26
CA VAL A 86 -5.46 7.98 18.37
C VAL A 86 -5.68 6.54 17.94
N ILE A 87 -6.95 6.16 17.76
CA ILE A 87 -7.35 4.97 17.05
C ILE A 87 -8.42 5.32 16.00
N THR A 88 -8.28 4.84 14.78
CA THR A 88 -9.34 4.94 13.77
C THR A 88 -10.26 3.72 13.88
N VAL A 89 -11.57 3.94 13.74
CA VAL A 89 -12.58 2.87 13.80
C VAL A 89 -13.62 3.13 12.72
N ASP A 90 -14.01 2.10 11.97
CA ASP A 90 -15.06 2.19 10.96
C ASP A 90 -16.46 2.36 11.61
N ALA A 91 -17.33 3.16 10.98
CA ALA A 91 -18.66 3.50 11.50
C ALA A 91 -19.71 2.37 11.39
N ASP A 92 -19.33 1.21 10.86
CA ASP A 92 -20.22 0.07 10.61
C ASP A 92 -20.36 -0.87 11.82
N GLY A 93 -19.66 -0.61 12.92
CA GLY A 93 -19.73 -1.40 14.14
C GLY A 93 -19.02 -2.77 14.04
N GLN A 94 -18.19 -3.00 13.02
CA GLN A 94 -17.47 -4.26 12.85
C GLN A 94 -16.29 -4.45 13.81
N HIS A 95 -15.94 -3.41 14.57
CA HIS A 95 -14.85 -3.45 15.53
C HIS A 95 -15.38 -3.48 16.97
N SER A 96 -14.90 -4.42 17.76
CA SER A 96 -15.28 -4.51 19.16
C SER A 96 -14.65 -3.37 19.98
N VAL A 97 -15.37 -2.91 21.02
CA VAL A 97 -14.84 -1.95 22.00
C VAL A 97 -13.59 -2.55 22.69
N LYS A 98 -13.62 -3.85 22.99
CA LYS A 98 -12.51 -4.60 23.59
C LYS A 98 -11.24 -4.54 22.74
N ASP A 99 -11.34 -4.76 21.42
CA ASP A 99 -10.21 -4.68 20.51
C ASP A 99 -9.69 -3.25 20.39
N THR A 100 -10.60 -2.28 20.37
CA THR A 100 -10.27 -0.84 20.35
C THR A 100 -9.42 -0.46 21.57
N LEU A 101 -9.85 -0.86 22.77
CA LEU A 101 -9.12 -0.63 24.02
C LEU A 101 -7.76 -1.34 24.05
N SER A 102 -7.72 -2.61 23.62
CA SER A 102 -6.50 -3.41 23.55
C SER A 102 -5.44 -2.76 22.65
N LEU A 103 -5.83 -2.30 21.45
CA LEU A 103 -4.91 -1.62 20.54
C LEU A 103 -4.47 -0.25 21.06
N LEU A 104 -5.38 0.51 21.67
CA LEU A 104 -5.04 1.79 22.29
C LEU A 104 -4.02 1.63 23.41
N GLN A 105 -4.17 0.62 24.27
CA GLN A 105 -3.22 0.32 25.35
C GLN A 105 -1.84 -0.02 24.78
N LYS A 106 -1.78 -0.97 23.84
CA LYS A 106 -0.52 -1.37 23.18
C LYS A 106 0.13 -0.21 22.41
N GLY A 107 -0.68 0.67 21.84
CA GLY A 107 -0.20 1.84 21.11
C GLY A 107 0.51 2.86 22.02
N GLN A 108 0.14 2.94 23.30
CA GLN A 108 0.85 3.79 24.26
C GLN A 108 2.26 3.29 24.55
N GLU A 109 2.48 1.98 24.49
CA GLU A 109 3.78 1.32 24.69
C GLU A 109 4.68 1.39 23.44
N ALA A 110 4.09 1.63 22.26
CA ALA A 110 4.77 1.69 20.98
C ALA A 110 4.49 3.01 20.22
N PRO A 111 4.90 4.18 20.76
CA PRO A 111 4.54 5.50 20.22
C PRO A 111 5.08 5.79 18.82
N ASP A 112 6.13 5.09 18.40
CA ASP A 112 6.78 5.24 17.10
C ASP A 112 6.33 4.19 16.07
N SER A 113 5.27 3.44 16.37
CA SER A 113 4.70 2.40 15.49
C SER A 113 3.27 2.71 15.06
N LEU A 114 2.89 2.23 13.87
CA LEU A 114 1.48 2.13 13.47
C LEU A 114 0.97 0.74 13.80
N LEU A 115 0.04 0.66 14.74
CA LEU A 115 -0.59 -0.59 15.15
C LEU A 115 -1.82 -0.85 14.29
N LEU A 116 -2.00 -2.09 13.87
CA LEU A 116 -3.05 -2.53 12.97
C LEU A 116 -3.84 -3.68 13.62
N GLY A 117 -5.16 -3.58 13.62
CA GLY A 117 -6.04 -4.66 14.05
C GLY A 117 -6.25 -5.63 12.90
N ALA A 118 -5.58 -6.77 12.92
CA ALA A 118 -5.66 -7.76 11.85
C ALA A 118 -6.79 -8.76 12.11
N ARG A 119 -7.81 -8.77 11.25
CA ARG A 119 -8.90 -9.75 11.36
C ARG A 119 -8.38 -11.14 11.07
N LEU A 120 -8.74 -12.10 11.92
CA LEU A 120 -8.55 -13.51 11.60
C LEU A 120 -9.55 -13.86 10.49
N GLN A 121 -9.05 -14.12 9.28
CA GLN A 121 -9.88 -14.57 8.17
C GLN A 121 -10.48 -15.93 8.50
N SER A 122 -11.75 -15.96 8.88
CA SER A 122 -12.51 -17.19 9.09
C SER A 122 -13.01 -17.76 7.76
N VAL A 123 -13.47 -19.01 7.78
CA VAL A 123 -14.10 -19.65 6.60
C VAL A 123 -15.34 -18.86 6.13
N ASP A 124 -15.98 -18.13 7.05
CA ASP A 124 -17.20 -17.35 6.83
C ASP A 124 -16.97 -15.99 6.14
N SER A 125 -15.71 -15.54 5.96
CA SER A 125 -15.47 -14.30 5.22
C SER A 125 -15.89 -14.46 3.75
N PRO A 126 -16.59 -13.47 3.14
CA PRO A 126 -16.97 -13.52 1.73
C PRO A 126 -15.77 -13.84 0.84
N ILE A 127 -15.88 -14.88 0.01
CA ILE A 127 -14.77 -15.41 -0.83
C ILE A 127 -14.07 -14.31 -1.63
N ARG A 128 -14.84 -13.33 -2.13
CA ARG A 128 -14.31 -12.18 -2.89
C ARG A 128 -13.40 -11.27 -2.06
N SER A 129 -13.74 -11.02 -0.79
CA SER A 129 -12.91 -10.25 0.13
C SER A 129 -11.62 -11.00 0.49
N ARG A 130 -11.71 -12.32 0.69
CA ARG A 130 -10.53 -13.18 0.95
C ARG A 130 -9.52 -13.14 -0.20
N ILE A 131 -10.00 -13.25 -1.45
CA ILE A 131 -9.14 -13.19 -2.64
C ILE A 131 -8.51 -11.80 -2.78
N GLY A 132 -9.29 -10.73 -2.61
CA GLY A 132 -8.80 -9.35 -2.71
C GLY A 132 -7.70 -9.05 -1.68
N ASN A 133 -7.91 -9.39 -0.41
CA ASN A 133 -6.88 -9.20 0.62
C ASN A 133 -5.67 -10.14 0.39
N TYR A 134 -5.87 -11.38 -0.07
CA TYR A 134 -4.75 -12.27 -0.39
C TYR A 134 -3.84 -11.70 -1.48
N ILE A 135 -4.41 -11.17 -2.57
CA ILE A 135 -3.64 -10.54 -3.63
C ILE A 135 -2.92 -9.30 -3.08
N THR A 136 -3.65 -8.44 -2.39
CA THR A 136 -3.14 -7.17 -1.86
C THR A 136 -1.99 -7.39 -0.87
N LYS A 137 -2.11 -8.34 0.06
CA LYS A 137 -1.04 -8.64 1.02
C LYS A 137 0.21 -9.20 0.35
N LYS A 138 0.06 -10.04 -0.68
CA LYS A 138 1.20 -10.56 -1.45
C LYS A 138 1.90 -9.43 -2.21
N VAL A 139 1.16 -8.56 -2.88
CA VAL A 139 1.74 -7.41 -3.57
C VAL A 139 2.43 -6.46 -2.59
N PHE A 140 1.81 -6.19 -1.44
CA PHE A 140 2.39 -5.34 -0.41
C PHE A 140 3.71 -5.91 0.11
N LEU A 141 3.73 -7.21 0.47
CA LEU A 141 4.95 -7.89 0.89
C LEU A 141 6.03 -7.87 -0.20
N LEU A 142 5.66 -8.13 -1.45
CA LEU A 142 6.61 -8.15 -2.56
C LEU A 142 7.22 -6.77 -2.84
N SER A 143 6.44 -5.70 -2.66
CA SER A 143 6.85 -4.32 -2.96
C SER A 143 7.57 -3.62 -1.81
N THR A 144 7.27 -3.98 -0.56
CA THR A 144 7.83 -3.30 0.63
C THR A 144 8.77 -4.18 1.45
N GLY A 145 8.72 -5.51 1.28
CA GLY A 145 9.41 -6.46 2.16
C GLY A 145 8.76 -6.63 3.54
N VAL A 146 7.69 -5.89 3.86
CA VAL A 146 6.99 -5.97 5.15
C VAL A 146 5.83 -6.95 5.05
N LYS A 147 5.74 -7.88 6.01
CA LYS A 147 4.65 -8.86 6.08
C LYS A 147 3.49 -8.28 6.88
N LEU A 148 2.31 -8.23 6.26
CA LEU A 148 1.02 -7.91 6.89
C LEU A 148 -0.01 -8.97 6.51
N GLU A 149 -0.89 -9.33 7.44
CA GLU A 149 -1.99 -10.26 7.26
C GLU A 149 -3.29 -9.55 6.85
N ASP A 150 -3.53 -8.31 7.31
CA ASP A 150 -4.70 -7.49 6.92
C ASP A 150 -4.29 -6.06 6.53
N THR A 151 -4.12 -5.86 5.21
CA THR A 151 -3.78 -4.54 4.66
C THR A 151 -4.99 -3.60 4.54
N GLN A 152 -6.21 -4.11 4.76
CA GLN A 152 -7.47 -3.41 4.54
C GLN A 152 -8.20 -3.10 5.85
N THR A 153 -7.55 -3.27 6.99
CA THR A 153 -8.14 -2.93 8.29
C THR A 153 -8.27 -1.41 8.46
N GLY A 154 -9.46 -0.97 8.90
CA GLY A 154 -9.74 0.38 9.36
C GLY A 154 -9.35 0.62 10.83
N LEU A 155 -9.11 -0.45 11.60
CA LEU A 155 -8.72 -0.36 13.01
C LEU A 155 -7.21 -0.12 13.12
N ARG A 156 -6.81 1.14 13.33
CA ARG A 156 -5.40 1.54 13.35
C ARG A 156 -5.11 2.47 14.51
N SER A 157 -4.12 2.14 15.34
CA SER A 157 -3.69 3.00 16.45
C SER A 157 -2.31 3.59 16.23
N PHE A 158 -2.16 4.88 16.55
CA PHE A 158 -0.92 5.64 16.41
C PHE A 158 -0.87 6.81 17.40
N SER A 159 0.35 7.26 17.71
CA SER A 159 0.54 8.47 18.52
C SER A 159 0.12 9.73 17.76
N GLY A 160 -0.44 10.72 18.46
CA GLY A 160 -0.73 12.05 17.91
C GLY A 160 0.47 12.71 17.22
N LYS A 161 1.71 12.34 17.61
CA LYS A 161 2.96 12.79 16.96
C LYS A 161 3.05 12.42 15.47
N MET A 162 2.33 11.39 15.03
CA MET A 162 2.31 10.94 13.64
C MET A 162 1.34 11.74 12.74
N ILE A 163 0.45 12.55 13.33
CA ILE A 163 -0.59 13.29 12.58
C ILE A 163 -0.03 14.16 11.45
N PRO A 164 1.02 14.99 11.65
CA PRO A 164 1.56 15.80 10.56
C PRO A 164 2.02 14.97 9.36
N LYS A 165 2.58 13.78 9.63
CA LYS A 165 3.01 12.84 8.58
C LYS A 165 1.81 12.24 7.87
N LEU A 166 0.81 11.76 8.60
CA LEU A 166 -0.43 11.20 8.03
C LEU A 166 -1.12 12.21 7.11
N LEU A 167 -1.25 13.47 7.55
CA LEU A 167 -1.84 14.55 6.73
C LEU A 167 -1.08 14.82 5.42
N SER A 168 0.23 14.59 5.40
CA SER A 168 1.07 14.79 4.20
C SER A 168 0.92 13.70 3.12
N ILE A 169 0.29 12.57 3.44
CA ILE A 169 0.18 11.41 2.55
C ILE A 169 -0.98 11.64 1.55
N PRO A 170 -0.77 11.44 0.24
CA PRO A 170 -1.81 11.67 -0.76
C PRO A 170 -2.93 10.60 -0.70
N GLY A 171 -4.11 10.95 -1.22
CA GLY A 171 -5.28 10.08 -1.24
C GLY A 171 -6.46 10.72 -0.50
N GLU A 172 -7.66 10.50 -1.02
CA GLU A 172 -8.90 11.09 -0.51
C GLU A 172 -9.98 10.03 -0.29
N ARG A 173 -9.83 8.84 -0.89
CA ARG A 173 -10.77 7.73 -0.70
C ARG A 173 -10.03 6.54 -0.07
N TYR A 174 -10.53 5.33 -0.28
CA TYR A 174 -9.98 4.11 0.32
C TYR A 174 -8.49 3.87 0.00
N GLU A 175 -7.95 4.39 -1.11
CA GLU A 175 -6.52 4.27 -1.42
C GLU A 175 -5.61 4.98 -0.42
N TYR A 176 -6.11 5.98 0.32
CA TYR A 176 -5.34 6.69 1.33
C TYR A 176 -4.77 5.73 2.38
N GLU A 177 -5.58 4.79 2.84
CA GLU A 177 -5.19 3.80 3.85
C GLU A 177 -4.03 2.90 3.36
N MET A 178 -4.03 2.52 2.08
CA MET A 178 -2.92 1.78 1.47
C MET A 178 -1.67 2.66 1.33
N ASN A 179 -1.84 3.93 0.91
CA ASN A 179 -0.74 4.88 0.80
C ASN A 179 -0.06 5.12 2.16
N VAL A 180 -0.80 5.10 3.26
CA VAL A 180 -0.24 5.17 4.62
C VAL A 180 0.69 3.99 4.87
N LEU A 181 0.23 2.75 4.63
CA LEU A 181 1.04 1.55 4.83
C LEU A 181 2.30 1.57 3.96
N LEU A 182 2.17 1.89 2.68
CA LEU A 182 3.30 1.98 1.74
C LEU A 182 4.32 3.03 2.17
N ARG A 183 3.84 4.20 2.62
CA ARG A 183 4.71 5.29 3.07
C ARG A 183 5.48 4.89 4.33
N PHE A 184 4.79 4.30 5.30
CA PHE A 184 5.38 3.90 6.57
C PHE A 184 6.42 2.78 6.37
N ALA A 185 6.09 1.76 5.58
CA ALA A 185 7.02 0.69 5.25
C ALA A 185 8.27 1.21 4.52
N LYS A 186 8.11 2.14 3.57
CA LYS A 186 9.24 2.76 2.85
C LYS A 186 10.15 3.58 3.76
N GLU A 187 9.59 4.25 4.75
CA GLU A 187 10.35 5.08 5.71
C GLU A 187 10.84 4.31 6.93
N GLY A 188 10.63 2.98 6.96
CA GLY A 188 11.07 2.14 8.08
C GLY A 188 10.26 2.31 9.37
N ILE A 189 9.09 2.96 9.31
CA ILE A 189 8.20 3.09 10.47
C ILE A 189 7.57 1.72 10.73
N PRO A 190 7.69 1.16 11.96
CA PRO A 190 7.16 -0.16 12.25
C PRO A 190 5.65 -0.24 12.04
N LEU A 191 5.23 -1.28 11.33
CA LEU A 191 3.83 -1.70 11.17
C LEU A 191 3.63 -2.96 12.01
N VAL A 192 2.82 -2.89 13.06
CA VAL A 192 2.65 -3.97 14.04
C VAL A 192 1.21 -4.45 14.05
N GLU A 193 0.98 -5.72 13.74
CA GLU A 193 -0.35 -6.32 13.72
C GLU A 193 -0.68 -7.01 15.04
N TYR A 194 -1.91 -6.82 15.49
CA TYR A 194 -2.50 -7.59 16.57
C TYR A 194 -3.79 -8.26 16.09
N PRO A 195 -4.02 -9.55 16.41
CA PRO A 195 -5.25 -10.22 16.02
C PRO A 195 -6.45 -9.57 16.73
N ILE A 196 -7.53 -9.36 15.98
CA ILE A 196 -8.82 -8.85 16.49
C ILE A 196 -9.96 -9.80 16.13
N GLU A 197 -11.06 -9.72 16.89
CA GLU A 197 -12.27 -10.49 16.61
C GLU A 197 -12.98 -9.92 15.37
N THR A 198 -13.48 -10.80 14.50
CA THR A 198 -14.23 -10.39 13.29
C THR A 198 -15.72 -10.38 13.61
N ILE A 199 -16.33 -9.20 13.75
CA ILE A 199 -17.77 -9.04 13.96
C ILE A 199 -18.44 -8.83 12.59
N TYR A 200 -19.24 -9.81 12.14
CA TYR A 200 -20.01 -9.70 10.90
C TYR A 200 -21.41 -9.13 11.20
N ILE A 201 -21.68 -7.91 10.76
CA ILE A 201 -23.01 -7.29 10.80
C ILE A 201 -23.58 -7.34 9.37
N ASN A 202 -24.73 -7.99 9.19
CA ASN A 202 -25.50 -8.03 7.94
C ASN A 202 -24.69 -8.33 6.65
N ASP A 203 -23.74 -9.27 6.71
CA ASP A 203 -23.00 -9.79 5.55
C ASP A 203 -22.23 -8.70 4.75
N ASN A 204 -21.72 -7.67 5.43
CA ASN A 204 -21.02 -6.50 4.87
C ASN A 204 -21.84 -5.62 3.91
N ARG A 205 -23.18 -5.76 3.85
CA ARG A 205 -24.04 -4.93 2.98
C ARG A 205 -24.02 -3.44 3.34
N GLU A 206 -23.72 -3.13 4.60
CA GLU A 206 -23.66 -1.77 5.14
C GLU A 206 -22.30 -1.09 4.87
N SER A 207 -21.29 -1.85 4.45
CA SER A 207 -20.05 -1.25 3.95
C SER A 207 -20.33 -0.65 2.57
N HIS A 208 -20.26 0.68 2.45
CA HIS A 208 -20.35 1.39 1.16
C HIS A 208 -19.10 1.20 0.28
N PHE A 209 -18.36 0.11 0.48
CA PHE A 209 -17.19 -0.25 -0.30
C PHE A 209 -17.63 -0.88 -1.63
N ASP A 210 -17.52 -0.13 -2.73
CA ASP A 210 -17.77 -0.67 -4.08
C ASP A 210 -16.55 -1.54 -4.43
N THR A 211 -16.68 -2.83 -4.10
CA THR A 211 -15.61 -3.85 -4.13
C THR A 211 -14.85 -3.92 -5.44
N VAL A 212 -15.43 -3.48 -6.56
CA VAL A 212 -14.79 -3.54 -7.88
C VAL A 212 -14.12 -2.21 -8.22
N LYS A 213 -14.80 -1.07 -8.04
CA LYS A 213 -14.23 0.25 -8.40
C LYS A 213 -13.16 0.71 -7.43
N ASP A 214 -13.35 0.48 -6.14
CA ASP A 214 -12.42 0.90 -5.11
C ASP A 214 -11.19 -0.02 -5.09
N SER A 215 -11.38 -1.32 -5.30
CA SER A 215 -10.27 -2.25 -5.54
C SER A 215 -9.49 -1.90 -6.81
N LEU A 216 -10.16 -1.59 -7.95
CA LEU A 216 -9.47 -1.17 -9.18
C LEU A 216 -8.66 0.12 -9.03
N ARG A 217 -9.02 1.01 -8.11
CA ARG A 217 -8.25 2.23 -7.81
C ARG A 217 -7.03 1.96 -6.95
N ILE A 218 -7.17 1.11 -5.93
CA ILE A 218 -6.04 0.55 -5.15
C ILE A 218 -5.09 -0.20 -6.11
N TYR A 219 -5.64 -1.00 -7.01
CA TYR A 219 -4.89 -1.69 -8.04
C TYR A 219 -4.38 -0.76 -9.13
N ARG A 220 -4.93 0.43 -9.40
CA ARG A 220 -4.48 1.28 -10.53
C ARG A 220 -3.01 1.65 -10.41
N GLN A 221 -2.48 1.81 -9.20
CA GLN A 221 -1.08 2.13 -8.98
C GLN A 221 -0.17 0.90 -9.17
N ILE A 222 -0.62 -0.27 -8.72
CA ILE A 222 0.05 -1.58 -8.89
C ILE A 222 -0.05 -2.06 -10.35
N LEU A 223 -1.23 -1.97 -10.97
CA LEU A 223 -1.53 -2.24 -12.37
C LEU A 223 -0.80 -1.26 -13.28
N LYS A 224 -0.65 0.03 -12.97
CA LYS A 224 0.19 0.91 -13.82
C LYS A 224 1.63 0.40 -13.92
N PHE A 225 2.19 -0.07 -12.80
CA PHE A 225 3.54 -0.63 -12.75
C PHE A 225 3.63 -2.05 -13.36
N THR A 226 2.61 -2.88 -13.13
CA THR A 226 2.54 -4.23 -13.70
C THR A 226 2.23 -4.19 -15.20
N SER A 227 1.40 -3.25 -15.64
CA SER A 227 1.03 -3.05 -17.05
C SER A 227 2.19 -2.52 -17.88
N SER A 228 3.08 -1.68 -17.34
CA SER A 228 4.29 -1.30 -18.08
C SER A 228 5.22 -2.50 -18.26
N SER A 229 5.34 -3.35 -17.25
CA SER A 229 6.12 -4.59 -17.30
C SER A 229 5.53 -5.63 -18.26
N VAL A 230 4.21 -5.84 -18.22
CA VAL A 230 3.48 -6.76 -19.11
C VAL A 230 3.45 -6.23 -20.55
N LEU A 231 3.25 -4.94 -20.76
CA LEU A 231 3.29 -4.32 -22.08
C LEU A 231 4.70 -4.41 -22.69
N SER A 232 5.74 -4.18 -21.88
CA SER A 232 7.14 -4.40 -22.28
C SER A 232 7.39 -5.86 -22.67
N PHE A 233 6.87 -6.82 -21.90
CA PHE A 233 6.94 -8.24 -22.27
C PHE A 233 6.23 -8.54 -23.60
N CYS A 234 5.02 -8.00 -23.82
CA CYS A 234 4.29 -8.20 -25.07
C CYS A 234 5.01 -7.60 -26.28
N VAL A 235 5.58 -6.39 -26.14
CA VAL A 235 6.38 -5.73 -27.16
C VAL A 235 7.64 -6.56 -27.47
N ASP A 236 8.33 -7.04 -26.42
CA ASP A 236 9.50 -7.90 -26.58
C ASP A 236 9.16 -9.19 -27.33
N PHE A 237 8.11 -9.89 -26.92
CA PHE A 237 7.70 -11.15 -27.51
C PHE A 237 7.30 -11.00 -28.99
N LEU A 238 6.59 -9.90 -29.32
CA LEU A 238 6.12 -9.63 -30.67
C LEU A 238 7.29 -9.28 -31.60
N PHE A 239 8.22 -8.42 -31.17
CA PHE A 239 9.41 -8.09 -31.96
C PHE A 239 10.38 -9.26 -32.09
N TYR A 240 10.52 -10.08 -31.03
CA TYR A 240 11.32 -11.31 -31.09
C TYR A 240 10.77 -12.27 -32.13
N SER A 241 9.46 -12.52 -32.10
CA SER A 241 8.78 -13.42 -33.04
C SER A 241 8.89 -12.93 -34.49
N LEU A 242 8.72 -11.62 -34.70
CA LEU A 242 8.82 -11.01 -36.03
C LEU A 242 10.26 -11.06 -36.57
N CYS A 243 11.24 -10.69 -35.75
CA CYS A 243 12.65 -10.72 -36.17
C CYS A 243 13.14 -12.15 -36.41
N LEU A 244 12.67 -13.12 -35.62
CA LEU A 244 13.03 -14.53 -35.79
C LEU A 244 12.44 -15.08 -37.08
N ALA A 245 11.19 -14.74 -37.40
CA ALA A 245 10.53 -15.14 -38.64
C ALA A 245 11.20 -14.56 -39.90
N LEU A 246 11.77 -13.35 -39.80
CA LEU A 246 12.41 -12.66 -40.92
C LEU A 246 13.90 -13.00 -41.08
N SER A 247 14.64 -13.11 -39.97
CA SER A 247 16.10 -13.25 -39.99
C SER A 247 16.58 -14.69 -39.77
N GLY A 248 15.78 -15.55 -39.15
CA GLY A 248 16.19 -16.88 -38.69
C GLY A 248 17.29 -16.89 -37.61
N ASN A 249 17.82 -15.71 -37.24
CA ASN A 249 18.92 -15.59 -36.30
C ASN A 249 18.38 -15.27 -34.90
N LEU A 250 18.51 -16.27 -34.02
CA LEU A 250 17.98 -16.24 -32.67
C LEU A 250 18.61 -15.14 -31.81
N PHE A 251 19.92 -14.91 -31.98
CA PHE A 251 20.68 -13.91 -31.24
C PHE A 251 20.29 -12.48 -31.65
N LEU A 252 20.29 -12.20 -32.95
CA LEU A 252 19.95 -10.88 -33.49
C LEU A 252 18.50 -10.50 -33.16
N SER A 253 17.59 -11.48 -33.24
CA SER A 253 16.17 -11.28 -32.94
C SER A 253 15.91 -10.97 -31.47
N ASN A 254 16.59 -11.67 -30.56
CA ASN A 254 16.49 -11.39 -29.12
C ASN A 254 17.11 -10.03 -28.77
N ALA A 255 18.25 -9.68 -29.37
CA ALA A 255 18.91 -8.40 -29.16
C ALA A 255 18.04 -7.21 -29.56
N ILE A 256 17.45 -7.25 -30.76
CA ILE A 256 16.60 -6.17 -31.27
C ILE A 256 15.32 -6.04 -30.44
N ALA A 257 14.65 -7.16 -30.15
CA ALA A 257 13.43 -7.18 -29.35
C ALA A 257 13.62 -6.58 -27.96
N ARG A 258 14.72 -6.97 -27.29
CA ARG A 258 15.08 -6.49 -25.95
C ARG A 258 15.38 -5.00 -25.96
N LEU A 259 16.13 -4.51 -26.95
CA LEU A 259 16.44 -3.08 -27.09
C LEU A 259 15.17 -2.24 -27.29
N VAL A 260 14.26 -2.69 -28.16
CA VAL A 260 12.99 -2.00 -28.42
C VAL A 260 12.09 -2.03 -27.18
N SER A 261 11.94 -3.18 -26.54
CA SER A 261 11.13 -3.34 -25.33
C SER A 261 11.65 -2.48 -24.17
N LEU A 262 12.96 -2.43 -23.96
CA LEU A 262 13.59 -1.58 -22.94
C LEU A 262 13.30 -0.09 -23.16
N HIS A 263 13.41 0.37 -24.41
CA HIS A 263 13.07 1.75 -24.76
C HIS A 263 11.59 2.02 -24.52
N CYS A 264 10.70 1.15 -24.99
CA CYS A 264 9.27 1.27 -24.75
C CYS A 264 8.95 1.32 -23.25
N ASN A 265 9.51 0.41 -22.45
CA ASN A 265 9.29 0.35 -21.00
C ASN A 265 9.74 1.66 -20.32
N PHE A 266 10.91 2.19 -20.70
CA PHE A 266 11.39 3.48 -20.20
C PHE A 266 10.44 4.63 -20.54
N PHE A 267 10.03 4.75 -21.81
CA PHE A 267 9.12 5.82 -22.25
C PHE A 267 7.73 5.72 -21.61
N PHE A 268 7.17 4.51 -21.48
CA PHE A 268 5.89 4.28 -20.81
C PHE A 268 5.96 4.58 -19.32
N ASN A 269 7.00 4.13 -18.62
CA ASN A 269 7.19 4.46 -17.21
C ASN A 269 7.34 5.98 -17.03
N LYS A 270 8.17 6.63 -17.84
CA LYS A 270 8.43 8.08 -17.78
C LYS A 270 7.19 8.94 -18.06
N ASN A 271 6.36 8.55 -19.04
CA ASN A 271 5.26 9.40 -19.52
C ASN A 271 3.88 9.02 -18.95
N TYR A 272 3.66 7.76 -18.55
CA TYR A 272 2.33 7.24 -18.20
C TYR A 272 2.21 6.78 -16.73
N VAL A 273 3.31 6.26 -16.16
CA VAL A 273 3.35 5.84 -14.75
C VAL A 273 3.76 7.02 -13.84
N PHE A 274 4.79 7.77 -14.24
CA PHE A 274 5.28 8.94 -13.52
C PHE A 274 4.82 10.24 -14.19
N GLU A 275 3.53 10.56 -14.04
CA GLU A 275 3.00 11.82 -14.59
C GLU A 275 3.60 13.03 -13.85
N LYS A 276 4.52 13.74 -14.52
CA LYS A 276 5.06 15.08 -14.24
C LYS A 276 5.15 15.48 -12.75
N ARG A 277 6.17 15.02 -12.04
CA ARG A 277 6.86 15.94 -11.10
C ARG A 277 7.64 16.94 -11.95
N LYS A 278 7.06 18.11 -12.26
CA LYS A 278 7.84 19.23 -12.78
C LYS A 278 8.99 19.47 -11.78
N PRO A 279 10.27 19.37 -12.17
CA PRO A 279 11.35 19.76 -11.27
C PRO A 279 11.24 21.27 -11.05
N LYS A 280 11.12 21.70 -9.79
CA LYS A 280 11.48 23.07 -9.42
C LYS A 280 12.99 23.23 -9.72
N LYS A 281 13.30 24.30 -10.45
CA LYS A 281 14.60 24.77 -10.96
C LYS A 281 15.88 24.04 -10.49
N ALA A 282 16.61 23.56 -11.51
CA ALA A 282 18.05 23.74 -11.75
C ALA A 282 19.14 23.05 -10.91
N GLU A 283 18.88 22.31 -9.83
CA GLU A 283 19.97 21.66 -9.06
C GLU A 283 20.09 20.12 -9.19
N ASN A 284 19.17 19.42 -9.86
CA ASN A 284 19.09 17.95 -9.84
C ASN A 284 19.45 17.23 -11.17
N THR A 285 20.27 17.82 -12.03
CA THR A 285 20.63 17.19 -13.33
C THR A 285 21.56 15.98 -13.16
N THR A 286 22.41 15.97 -12.14
CA THR A 286 23.41 14.91 -11.85
C THR A 286 22.83 13.67 -11.16
N VAL A 287 21.75 13.81 -10.39
CA VAL A 287 21.07 12.67 -9.76
C VAL A 287 20.23 11.91 -10.80
N PHE A 288 19.61 12.63 -11.73
CA PHE A 288 18.75 12.07 -12.78
C PHE A 288 19.53 11.19 -13.79
N THR A 289 20.78 11.52 -14.08
CA THR A 289 21.64 10.73 -14.97
C THR A 289 22.15 9.44 -14.31
N LYS A 290 22.39 9.45 -12.99
CA LYS A 290 22.86 8.28 -12.23
C LYS A 290 21.79 7.19 -12.11
N ASP A 291 20.53 7.56 -11.88
CA ASP A 291 19.40 6.62 -11.82
C ASP A 291 19.10 6.00 -13.19
N TYR A 292 19.20 6.80 -14.26
CA TYR A 292 19.06 6.32 -15.64
C TYR A 292 20.19 5.37 -16.04
N LEU A 293 21.44 5.69 -15.70
CA LEU A 293 22.60 4.83 -15.97
C LEU A 293 22.55 3.52 -15.18
N SER A 294 22.07 3.56 -13.93
CA SER A 294 21.89 2.35 -13.11
C SER A 294 20.79 1.44 -13.67
N TYR A 295 19.68 2.03 -14.15
CA TYR A 295 18.63 1.29 -14.84
C TYR A 295 19.11 0.68 -16.17
N LEU A 296 19.90 1.42 -16.93
CA LEU A 296 20.48 0.97 -18.20
C LEU A 296 21.53 -0.13 -17.98
N ALA A 297 22.35 -0.03 -16.93
CA ALA A 297 23.30 -1.08 -16.55
C ALA A 297 22.59 -2.36 -16.12
N LEU A 298 21.54 -2.26 -15.30
CA LEU A 298 20.71 -3.41 -14.90
C LEU A 298 20.03 -4.05 -16.12
N ALA A 299 19.52 -3.24 -17.04
CA ALA A 299 18.91 -3.70 -18.29
C ALA A 299 19.90 -4.46 -19.18
N LEU A 300 21.13 -3.95 -19.33
CA LEU A 300 22.20 -4.61 -20.10
C LEU A 300 22.67 -5.90 -19.44
N PHE A 301 22.77 -5.94 -18.11
CA PHE A 301 23.10 -7.13 -17.36
C PHE A 301 22.02 -8.22 -17.53
N LEU A 302 20.75 -7.86 -17.34
CA LEU A 302 19.63 -8.78 -17.53
C LEU A 302 19.53 -9.26 -18.98
N PHE A 303 19.85 -8.42 -19.97
CA PHE A 303 19.95 -8.81 -21.38
C PHE A 303 20.99 -9.90 -21.62
N PHE A 304 22.17 -9.76 -21.02
CA PHE A 304 23.24 -10.74 -21.17
C PHE A 304 22.84 -12.07 -20.52
N VAL A 305 22.33 -12.03 -19.30
CA VAL A 305 21.85 -13.23 -18.57
C VAL A 305 20.70 -13.91 -19.32
N ASN A 306 19.78 -13.14 -19.92
CA ASN A 306 18.68 -13.66 -20.75
C ASN A 306 19.16 -14.40 -21.98
N THR A 307 20.10 -13.79 -22.69
CA THR A 307 20.62 -14.36 -23.93
C THR A 307 21.42 -15.64 -23.64
N MET A 308 22.18 -15.67 -22.54
CA MET A 308 22.90 -16.88 -22.11
C MET A 308 21.97 -18.00 -21.66
N LEU A 309 20.92 -17.70 -20.88
CA LEU A 309 19.93 -18.71 -20.46
C LEU A 309 19.14 -19.25 -21.65
N LEU A 310 18.70 -18.37 -22.54
CA LEU A 310 17.89 -18.76 -23.70
C LEU A 310 18.68 -19.65 -24.66
N SER A 311 19.91 -19.25 -25.01
CA SER A 311 20.80 -20.09 -25.82
C SER A 311 21.13 -21.41 -25.13
N GLY A 312 21.47 -21.38 -23.84
CA GLY A 312 21.73 -22.59 -23.06
C GLY A 312 20.56 -23.59 -23.04
N ILE A 313 19.33 -23.11 -22.88
CA ILE A 313 18.12 -23.95 -22.88
C ILE A 313 17.83 -24.51 -24.27
N VAL A 314 17.93 -23.70 -25.32
CA VAL A 314 17.67 -24.15 -26.70
C VAL A 314 18.75 -25.13 -27.17
N ASP A 315 20.02 -24.83 -26.93
CA ASP A 315 21.14 -25.62 -27.43
C ASP A 315 21.39 -26.90 -26.61
N SER A 316 21.19 -26.85 -25.29
CA SER A 316 21.45 -28.01 -24.41
C SER A 316 20.23 -28.93 -24.28
N LEU A 317 19.01 -28.38 -24.19
CA LEU A 317 17.81 -29.17 -23.93
C LEU A 317 16.97 -29.41 -25.20
N HIS A 318 17.36 -28.84 -26.35
CA HIS A 318 16.68 -29.00 -27.65
C HIS A 318 15.18 -28.63 -27.57
N ILE A 319 14.82 -27.76 -26.63
CA ILE A 319 13.44 -27.29 -26.42
C ILE A 319 13.10 -26.29 -27.51
N ASN A 320 11.85 -26.31 -27.96
CA ASN A 320 11.32 -25.34 -28.91
C ASN A 320 11.67 -23.89 -28.47
N PRO A 321 12.31 -23.08 -29.33
CA PRO A 321 12.74 -21.71 -29.01
C PRO A 321 11.66 -20.80 -28.42
N TYR A 322 10.39 -20.96 -28.83
CA TYR A 322 9.27 -20.19 -28.29
C TYR A 322 8.96 -20.58 -26.85
N LEU A 323 9.07 -21.87 -26.53
CA LEU A 323 8.80 -22.42 -25.20
C LEU A 323 9.99 -22.15 -24.25
N ALA A 324 11.21 -22.27 -24.77
CA ALA A 324 12.43 -21.87 -24.08
C ALA A 324 12.44 -20.38 -23.71
N LYS A 325 11.93 -19.50 -24.60
CA LYS A 325 11.76 -18.07 -24.32
C LYS A 325 10.83 -17.85 -23.12
N ILE A 326 9.65 -18.47 -23.10
CA ILE A 326 8.69 -18.35 -21.98
C ILE A 326 9.33 -18.79 -20.66
N ILE A 327 10.00 -19.95 -20.64
CA ILE A 327 10.66 -20.46 -19.43
C ILE A 327 11.77 -19.52 -18.95
N THR A 328 12.59 -19.02 -19.88
CA THR A 328 13.68 -18.08 -19.59
C THR A 328 13.17 -16.78 -19.00
N GLU A 329 12.07 -16.22 -19.53
CA GLU A 329 11.46 -15.00 -19.00
C GLU A 329 10.89 -15.19 -17.59
N ILE A 330 10.27 -16.34 -17.31
CA ILE A 330 9.76 -16.65 -15.96
C ILE A 330 10.93 -16.76 -14.98
N LEU A 331 11.99 -17.50 -15.33
CA LEU A 331 13.19 -17.65 -14.49
C LEU A 331 13.87 -16.30 -14.24
N LEU A 332 13.98 -15.47 -15.27
CA LEU A 332 14.59 -14.15 -15.15
C LEU A 332 13.73 -13.15 -14.41
N PHE A 333 12.40 -13.26 -14.48
CA PHE A 333 11.52 -12.47 -13.66
C PHE A 333 11.81 -12.74 -12.18
N PHE A 334 11.91 -14.00 -11.77
CA PHE A 334 12.23 -14.36 -10.38
C PHE A 334 13.68 -14.01 -10.00
N PHE A 335 14.65 -14.20 -10.89
CA PHE A 335 16.04 -13.83 -10.66
C PHE A 335 16.24 -12.31 -10.57
N SER A 336 15.65 -11.54 -11.49
CA SER A 336 15.65 -10.09 -11.48
C SER A 336 14.97 -9.55 -10.21
N TYR A 337 13.85 -10.14 -9.81
CA TYR A 337 13.20 -9.84 -8.54
C TYR A 337 14.12 -10.13 -7.34
N TYR A 338 14.80 -11.28 -7.32
CA TYR A 338 15.76 -11.64 -6.27
C TYR A 338 16.95 -10.67 -6.18
N VAL A 339 17.55 -10.33 -7.32
CA VAL A 339 18.68 -9.39 -7.43
C VAL A 339 18.28 -7.98 -6.98
N GLN A 340 17.15 -7.47 -7.47
CA GLN A 340 16.66 -6.16 -7.06
C GLN A 340 16.41 -6.11 -5.55
N LYS A 341 15.78 -7.15 -5.00
CA LYS A 341 15.47 -7.26 -3.57
C LYS A 341 16.71 -7.36 -2.68
N ASN A 342 17.71 -8.14 -3.09
CA ASN A 342 18.83 -8.50 -2.21
C ASN A 342 20.15 -7.78 -2.51
N LEU A 343 20.28 -7.08 -3.64
CA LEU A 343 21.51 -6.36 -4.00
C LEU A 343 21.29 -4.85 -4.20
N ILE A 344 20.08 -4.42 -4.55
CA ILE A 344 19.78 -3.00 -4.85
C ILE A 344 19.00 -2.35 -3.70
N PHE A 345 18.07 -3.08 -3.08
CA PHE A 345 17.25 -2.59 -1.95
C PHE A 345 17.64 -3.21 -0.60
N LEU A 346 18.93 -3.54 -0.41
CA LEU A 346 19.43 -3.83 0.93
C LEU A 346 19.24 -2.59 1.81
N LYS A 347 18.46 -2.77 2.88
CA LYS A 347 18.31 -1.78 3.95
C LYS A 347 19.69 -1.31 4.43
N PRO A 348 19.90 -0.01 4.65
CA PRO A 348 21.14 0.52 5.22
C PRO A 348 21.39 0.11 6.70
N GLU A 349 20.46 -0.60 7.36
CA GLU A 349 20.58 -0.96 8.78
C GLU A 349 21.62 -2.05 9.10
N LYS A 350 22.11 -2.83 8.13
CA LYS A 350 23.09 -3.91 8.42
C LYS A 350 24.56 -3.54 8.20
N ILE A 351 24.84 -2.48 7.46
CA ILE A 351 26.22 -2.07 7.17
C ILE A 351 26.80 -1.26 8.35
N GLU A 352 25.99 -0.41 9.00
CA GLU A 352 26.42 0.31 10.21
C GLU A 352 26.63 -0.61 11.42
N GLU A 353 25.90 -1.73 11.52
CA GLU A 353 26.02 -2.67 12.63
C GLU A 353 27.21 -3.64 12.49
N GLU A 354 27.69 -3.90 11.27
CA GLU A 354 28.95 -4.64 11.02
C GLU A 354 30.17 -3.73 11.06
N GLU A 355 30.06 -2.48 10.57
CA GLU A 355 31.15 -1.49 10.68
C GLU A 355 31.38 -1.03 12.13
N SER A 356 30.33 -0.89 12.97
CA SER A 356 30.52 -0.60 14.40
C SER A 356 31.13 -1.77 15.16
N LYS A 357 30.76 -3.01 14.85
CA LYS A 357 31.37 -4.22 15.44
C LYS A 357 32.83 -4.43 15.01
N LEU A 358 33.20 -4.07 13.79
CA LEU A 358 34.60 -4.11 13.33
C LEU A 358 35.43 -2.95 13.90
N ALA A 359 34.82 -1.79 14.15
CA ALA A 359 35.46 -0.66 14.82
C ALA A 359 35.70 -0.92 16.32
N GLU A 360 34.80 -1.63 17.01
CA GLU A 360 34.96 -2.02 18.42
C GLU A 360 35.99 -3.14 18.65
N ILE A 361 36.34 -3.93 17.64
CA ILE A 361 37.37 -4.98 17.74
C ILE A 361 38.79 -4.41 17.40
N SER A 362 38.87 -3.16 16.95
CA SER A 362 40.12 -2.53 16.49
C SER A 362 40.68 -1.47 17.45
N TYR A 363 40.21 -1.41 18.70
CA TYR A 363 40.77 -0.57 19.77
C TYR A 363 41.13 -1.37 21.03
#